data_AF-A0A7S2J296-F1
#
_entry.id   AF-A0A7S2J296-F1
#
_cell.length_a   1.000
_cell.length_b   1.000
_cell.length_c   1.000
_cell.angle_alpha   90.00
_cell.angle_beta   90.00
_cell.angle_gamma   90.00
#
_symmetry.space_group_name_H-M   'P 1'
#
loop_
_entity.id
_entity.type
_entity.pdbx_description
1 polymer ?
#
loop_
_entity_poly.entity_id
_entity_poly.type
_entity_poly.pdbx_seq_one_letter_code
_entity_poly.pdbx_strand_id
1 'polypeptide(L)'
;LIAWRTADHPSIGRRWTLCGAYMLSAVGLLTMALLRNFGGGYPIAFSALTIISKCGAAAAFQLSYIYPTELFPAAIRTLALGVGNVPGRLAGILAPQAANVPSLWLELSLGVLALLV
;
A
#
# COMPACT_ATOMS: atom_id res chain seq x y z
N LEU A 1 -12.41 -3.49 9.55
CA LEU A 1 -13.75 -2.98 9.89
C LEU A 1 -14.03 -1.57 9.33
N ILE A 2 -13.13 -0.59 9.49
CA ILE A 2 -13.33 0.79 8.96
C ILE A 2 -13.28 0.87 7.41
N ALA A 3 -12.38 0.13 6.77
CA ALA A 3 -12.27 0.07 5.30
C ALA A 3 -13.48 -0.63 4.63
N TRP A 4 -14.14 -1.54 5.34
CA TRP A 4 -15.36 -2.21 4.85
C TRP A 4 -16.57 -1.28 4.92
N ARG A 5 -16.74 -0.55 6.04
CA ARG A 5 -17.83 0.43 6.19
C ARG A 5 -17.79 1.59 5.20
N THR A 6 -16.61 1.97 4.71
CA THR A 6 -16.47 3.05 3.70
C THR A 6 -16.67 2.54 2.28
N ALA A 7 -16.52 1.23 2.04
CA ALA A 7 -16.79 0.59 0.75
C ALA A 7 -18.28 0.27 0.51
N ASP A 8 -19.11 0.24 1.56
CA ASP A 8 -20.54 -0.03 1.49
C ASP A 8 -21.41 1.22 1.24
N HIS A 9 -20.84 2.42 1.14
CA HIS A 9 -21.62 3.62 0.88
C HIS A 9 -22.02 3.68 -0.62
N PRO A 10 -23.33 3.69 -0.97
CA PRO A 10 -23.83 3.45 -2.33
C PRO A 10 -23.44 4.49 -3.39
N SER A 11 -22.80 5.60 -2.99
CA SER A 11 -22.38 6.69 -3.88
C SER A 11 -20.88 6.63 -4.24
N ILE A 12 -20.10 5.79 -3.57
CA ILE A 12 -18.65 5.69 -3.78
C ILE A 12 -18.38 4.35 -4.46
N GLY A 13 -18.17 4.39 -5.78
CA GLY A 13 -17.82 3.21 -6.55
C GLY A 13 -16.55 2.55 -6.00
N ARG A 14 -16.53 1.21 -5.96
CA ARG A 14 -15.42 0.37 -5.45
C ARG A 14 -14.03 0.67 -6.03
N ARG A 15 -13.96 1.36 -7.18
CA ARG A 15 -12.73 1.82 -7.81
C ARG A 15 -12.13 3.03 -7.07
N TRP A 16 -12.99 3.91 -6.56
CA TRP A 16 -12.60 5.12 -5.84
C TRP A 16 -12.08 4.83 -4.43
N THR A 17 -12.64 3.83 -3.74
CA THR A 17 -12.09 3.39 -2.45
C THR A 17 -10.69 2.77 -2.59
N LEU A 18 -10.46 2.07 -3.71
CA LEU A 18 -9.18 1.45 -4.03
C LEU A 18 -8.12 2.53 -4.32
N CYS A 19 -8.40 3.48 -5.21
CA CYS A 19 -7.52 4.64 -5.45
C CYS A 19 -7.30 5.49 -4.18
N GLY A 20 -8.34 5.70 -3.37
CA GLY A 20 -8.22 6.44 -2.11
C GLY A 20 -7.29 5.75 -1.11
N ALA A 21 -7.32 4.42 -1.04
CA ALA A 21 -6.42 3.65 -0.17
C ALA A 21 -4.96 3.69 -0.65
N TYR A 22 -4.72 3.63 -1.96
CA TYR A 22 -3.38 3.80 -2.55
C TYR A 22 -2.85 5.22 -2.32
N MET A 23 -3.66 6.24 -2.56
CA MET A 23 -3.32 7.65 -2.30
C MET A 23 -2.96 7.88 -0.82
N LEU A 24 -3.75 7.34 0.12
CA LEU A 24 -3.45 7.46 1.55
C LEU A 24 -2.13 6.80 1.92
N SER A 25 -1.83 5.63 1.34
CA SER A 25 -0.57 4.92 1.58
C SER A 25 0.63 5.65 0.97
N ALA A 26 0.49 6.16 -0.26
CA ALA A 26 1.54 6.90 -0.96
C ALA A 26 1.87 8.22 -0.26
N VAL A 27 0.84 8.98 0.15
CA VAL A 27 1.02 10.19 0.95
C VAL A 27 1.71 9.85 2.26
N GLY A 28 1.27 8.82 2.99
CA GLY A 28 1.86 8.41 4.26
C GLY A 28 3.35 8.04 4.16
N LEU A 29 3.75 7.33 3.10
CA LEU A 29 5.16 7.00 2.80
C LEU A 29 5.98 8.26 2.46
N LEU A 30 5.41 9.18 1.68
CA LEU A 30 6.07 10.40 1.25
C LEU A 30 6.28 11.35 2.44
N THR A 31 5.28 11.54 3.31
CA THR A 31 5.46 12.31 4.55
C THR A 31 6.48 11.66 5.47
N MET A 32 6.54 10.33 5.52
CA MET A 32 7.53 9.61 6.32
C MET A 32 8.97 9.85 5.84
N ALA A 33 9.20 9.78 4.52
CA ALA A 33 10.49 10.05 3.89
C ALA A 33 10.95 11.49 4.11
N LEU A 34 10.02 12.46 4.05
CA LEU A 34 10.31 13.85 4.38
C LEU A 34 10.66 14.02 5.87
N LEU A 35 9.89 13.41 6.78
CA LEU A 35 10.14 13.51 8.23
C LEU A 35 11.51 12.97 8.63
N ARG A 36 11.97 11.91 7.95
CA ARG A 36 13.30 11.33 8.13
C ARG A 36 14.42 12.27 7.68
N ASN A 37 14.19 13.08 6.64
CA ASN A 37 15.15 14.07 6.16
C ASN A 37 15.24 15.31 7.06
N PHE A 38 14.11 15.76 7.61
CA PHE A 38 14.07 16.96 8.45
C PHE A 38 14.50 16.73 9.91
N GLY A 39 14.93 15.52 10.28
CA GLY A 39 15.64 15.27 11.54
C GLY A 39 14.84 15.55 12.81
N GLY A 40 13.50 15.51 12.75
CA GLY A 40 12.65 15.71 13.92
C GLY A 40 12.71 14.51 14.85
N GLY A 41 13.22 14.69 16.07
CA GLY A 41 13.36 13.65 17.12
C GLY A 41 12.04 13.12 17.70
N TYR A 42 11.05 12.80 16.87
CA TYR A 42 9.73 12.32 17.28
C TYR A 42 9.51 10.85 16.85
N PRO A 43 10.09 9.87 17.57
CA PRO A 43 10.00 8.45 17.21
C PRO A 43 8.57 7.89 17.29
N ILE A 44 7.73 8.46 18.16
CA ILE A 44 6.31 8.10 18.28
C ILE A 44 5.53 8.49 17.02
N ALA A 45 5.77 9.69 16.49
CA ALA A 45 5.06 10.19 15.32
C ALA A 45 5.45 9.38 14.07
N PHE A 46 6.74 9.05 13.94
CA PHE A 46 7.27 8.21 12.87
C PHE A 46 6.62 6.81 12.90
N SER A 47 6.59 6.17 14.06
CA SER A 47 6.01 4.83 14.25
C SER A 47 4.50 4.81 13.95
N ALA A 48 3.76 5.82 14.44
CA ALA A 48 2.34 5.95 14.15
C ALA A 48 2.06 6.12 12.65
N LEU A 49 2.84 6.97 11.97
CA LEU A 49 2.74 7.16 10.52
C LEU A 49 3.04 5.87 9.74
N THR A 50 4.01 5.08 10.22
CA THR A 50 4.35 3.79 9.58
C THR A 50 3.17 2.83 9.63
N ILE A 51 2.53 2.75 10.78
CA ILE A 51 1.40 1.86 11.02
C ILE A 51 0.21 2.29 10.16
N ILE A 52 -0.07 3.59 10.09
CA ILE A 52 -1.15 4.15 9.24
C ILE A 52 -0.90 3.79 7.76
N SER A 53 0.33 3.99 7.29
CA SER A 53 0.71 3.71 5.89
C SER A 53 0.61 2.23 5.54
N LYS A 54 1.05 1.34 6.45
CA LYS A 54 0.92 -0.12 6.31
C LYS A 54 -0.53 -0.59 6.33
N CYS A 55 -1.35 0.00 7.20
CA CYS A 55 -2.79 -0.30 7.24
C CYS A 55 -3.48 0.09 5.93
N GLY A 56 -3.12 1.23 5.35
CA GLY A 56 -3.62 1.67 4.04
C GLY A 56 -3.26 0.70 2.91
N ALA A 57 -1.99 0.30 2.83
CA ALA A 57 -1.53 -0.69 1.85
C ALA A 57 -2.24 -2.04 2.01
N ALA A 58 -2.35 -2.54 3.24
CA ALA A 58 -3.02 -3.83 3.51
C ALA A 58 -4.50 -3.82 3.10
N ALA A 59 -5.21 -2.72 3.38
CA ALA A 59 -6.59 -2.55 2.95
C ALA A 59 -6.71 -2.50 1.42
N ALA A 60 -5.82 -1.76 0.74
CA ALA A 60 -5.80 -1.68 -0.72
C ALA A 60 -5.57 -3.06 -1.37
N PHE A 61 -4.61 -3.84 -0.84
CA PHE A 61 -4.37 -5.21 -1.29
C PHE A 61 -5.60 -6.11 -1.12
N GLN A 62 -6.28 -6.04 0.04
CA GLN A 62 -7.49 -6.83 0.27
C GLN A 62 -8.64 -6.45 -0.69
N LEU A 63 -8.86 -5.16 -0.95
CA LEU A 63 -9.87 -4.72 -1.92
C LEU A 63 -9.54 -5.16 -3.36
N SER A 64 -8.26 -5.08 -3.75
CA SER A 64 -7.80 -5.52 -5.08
C SER A 64 -7.95 -7.02 -5.29
N TYR A 65 -7.96 -7.83 -4.23
CA TYR A 65 -8.23 -9.25 -4.33
C TYR A 65 -9.72 -9.57 -4.40
N ILE A 66 -10.57 -8.84 -3.69
CA ILE A 66 -12.02 -9.10 -3.65
C ILE A 66 -12.70 -8.65 -4.96
N TYR A 67 -12.29 -7.51 -5.53
CA TYR A 67 -12.89 -6.95 -6.73
C TYR A 67 -12.96 -7.90 -7.95
N PRO A 68 -11.87 -8.59 -8.36
CA PRO A 68 -11.93 -9.56 -9.45
C PRO A 68 -12.71 -10.83 -9.07
N THR A 69 -12.75 -11.22 -7.80
CA THR A 69 -13.46 -12.45 -7.40
C THR A 69 -14.97 -12.37 -7.51
N GLU A 70 -15.53 -11.16 -7.58
CA GLU A 70 -16.95 -10.95 -7.83
C GLU A 70 -17.29 -10.88 -9.33
N LEU A 71 -16.28 -10.64 -10.17
CA LEU A 71 -16.46 -10.51 -11.61
C LEU A 71 -16.11 -11.80 -12.37
N PHE A 72 -15.25 -12.66 -11.82
CA PHE A 72 -14.69 -13.82 -12.51
C PHE A 72 -15.10 -15.17 -11.89
N PRO A 73 -15.34 -16.21 -12.72
CA PRO A 73 -15.70 -17.55 -12.26
C PRO A 73 -14.57 -18.24 -11.48
N ALA A 74 -14.93 -19.24 -10.67
CA ALA A 74 -14.08 -19.87 -9.65
C ALA A 74 -12.73 -20.45 -10.15
N ALA A 75 -12.61 -20.78 -11.44
CA ALA A 75 -11.37 -21.28 -12.04
C ALA A 75 -10.25 -20.23 -12.09
N ILE A 76 -10.59 -18.95 -12.24
CA ILE A 76 -9.61 -17.85 -12.38
C ILE A 76 -9.26 -17.27 -11.00
N ARG A 77 -10.14 -17.43 -10.02
CA ARG A 77 -9.99 -16.91 -8.66
C ARG A 77 -8.75 -17.45 -7.94
N THR A 78 -8.48 -18.75 -7.97
CA THR A 78 -7.31 -19.33 -7.29
C THR A 78 -6.00 -18.91 -7.94
N LEU A 79 -5.97 -18.77 -9.26
CA LEU A 79 -4.82 -18.25 -10.01
C LEU A 79 -4.59 -16.77 -9.72
N ALA A 80 -5.64 -15.94 -9.70
CA ALA A 80 -5.54 -14.53 -9.35
C ALA A 80 -5.04 -14.32 -7.91
N LEU A 81 -5.54 -15.12 -6.96
CA LEU A 81 -5.06 -15.16 -5.57
C LEU A 81 -3.58 -15.57 -5.49
N GLY A 82 -3.13 -16.50 -6.35
CA GLY A 82 -1.73 -16.92 -6.44
C GLY A 82 -0.81 -15.84 -7.01
N VAL A 83 -1.22 -15.21 -8.13
CA VAL A 83 -0.44 -14.17 -8.82
C VAL A 83 -0.28 -12.91 -7.95
N GLY A 84 -1.32 -12.52 -7.22
CA GLY A 84 -1.23 -11.35 -6.35
C GLY A 84 -0.24 -11.49 -5.18
N ASN A 85 0.14 -12.71 -4.80
CA ASN A 85 1.07 -12.96 -3.68
C ASN A 85 2.55 -12.92 -4.10
N VAL A 86 2.82 -13.04 -5.41
CA VAL A 86 4.18 -12.94 -5.97
C VAL A 86 4.87 -11.62 -5.64
N PRO A 87 4.25 -10.42 -5.80
CA PRO A 87 4.91 -9.16 -5.46
C PRO A 87 5.31 -9.05 -3.99
N GLY A 88 4.51 -9.61 -3.07
CA GLY A 88 4.88 -9.65 -1.64
C GLY A 88 6.12 -10.50 -1.37
N ARG A 89 6.30 -11.60 -2.11
CA ARG A 89 7.51 -12.43 -2.02
C ARG A 89 8.72 -11.74 -2.65
N LEU A 90 8.55 -11.07 -3.78
CA LEU A 90 9.59 -10.27 -4.41
C LEU A 90 10.06 -9.14 -3.49
N ALA A 91 9.14 -8.45 -2.82
CA ALA A 91 9.47 -7.42 -1.83
C ALA A 91 10.31 -7.98 -0.66
N GLY A 92 10.02 -9.20 -0.19
CA GLY A 92 10.82 -9.87 0.84
C GLY A 92 12.25 -10.21 0.40
N ILE A 93 12.45 -10.59 -0.87
CA ILE A 93 13.78 -10.87 -1.44
C ILE A 93 14.58 -9.57 -1.63
N LEU A 94 13.89 -8.49 -2.05
CA LEU A 94 14.49 -7.17 -2.28
C LEU A 94 14.80 -6.41 -0.97
N ALA A 95 14.18 -6.78 0.15
CA ALA A 95 14.35 -6.11 1.45
C ALA A 95 15.83 -5.97 1.92
N PRO A 96 16.66 -7.04 1.93
CA PRO A 96 18.07 -6.91 2.29
C PRO A 96 18.87 -6.10 1.26
N GLN A 97 18.47 -6.10 -0.02
CA GLN A 97 19.14 -5.32 -1.05
C GLN A 97 18.89 -3.81 -0.88
N ALA A 98 17.70 -3.43 -0.43
CA ALA A 98 17.36 -2.04 -0.15
C ALA A 98 18.16 -1.44 1.04
N ALA A 99 18.61 -2.28 1.98
CA ALA A 99 19.41 -1.83 3.13
C ALA A 99 20.84 -1.39 2.76
N ASN A 100 21.36 -1.86 1.62
CA ASN A 100 22.73 -1.59 1.17
C ASN A 100 22.84 -0.39 0.22
N VAL A 101 21.70 0.19 -0.20
CA VAL A 101 21.62 1.32 -1.13
C VAL A 101 21.31 2.60 -0.33
N PRO A 102 21.86 3.77 -0.68
CA PRO A 102 21.52 5.03 0.01
C PRO A 102 20.01 5.25 0.03
N SER A 103 19.45 5.16 1.23
CA SER A 103 17.99 5.08 1.48
C SER A 103 17.17 6.27 0.95
N LEU A 104 17.82 7.39 0.63
CA LEU A 104 17.17 8.59 0.12
C LEU A 104 16.58 8.42 -1.29
N TRP A 105 17.32 7.76 -2.20
CA TRP A 105 16.89 7.56 -3.59
C TRP A 105 15.79 6.49 -3.71
N LEU A 106 15.83 5.52 -2.82
CA LEU A 106 14.90 4.40 -2.80
C LEU A 106 13.53 4.81 -2.25
N GLU A 107 13.50 5.59 -1.17
CA GLU A 107 12.23 6.06 -0.57
C GLU A 107 11.53 7.07 -1.47
N LEU A 108 12.27 7.95 -2.16
CA LEU A 108 11.66 8.92 -3.08
C LEU A 108 11.13 8.24 -4.35
N SER A 109 11.90 7.31 -4.94
CA SER A 109 11.47 6.60 -6.15
C SER A 109 10.27 5.68 -5.90
N LEU A 110 10.24 4.95 -4.78
CA LEU A 110 9.11 4.10 -4.41
C LEU A 110 7.86 4.92 -4.07
N GLY A 111 8.02 6.07 -3.40
CA GLY A 111 6.91 6.97 -3.10
C GLY A 111 6.28 7.59 -4.36
N VAL A 112 7.11 8.01 -5.32
CA VAL A 112 6.64 8.55 -6.62
C VAL A 112 5.99 7.47 -7.47
N LEU A 113 6.57 6.27 -7.51
CA LEU A 113 6.03 5.15 -8.28
C LEU A 113 4.68 4.67 -7.70
N ALA A 114 4.51 4.70 -6.38
CA ALA A 114 3.23 4.40 -5.71
C ALA A 114 2.17 5.50 -5.90
N LEU A 115 2.56 6.73 -6.25
CA LEU A 115 1.64 7.82 -6.59
C LEU A 115 1.16 7.75 -8.05
N LEU A 116 1.97 7.14 -8.93
CA LEU A 116 1.70 6.99 -10.37
C LEU A 116 0.83 5.78 -10.72
N VAL A 117 0.77 4.78 -9.83
CA VAL A 117 0.00 3.54 -9.99
C VAL A 117 -1.34 3.67 -9.28
#